data_AF-A0A6B3P9D2-F1
#
_entry.id   AF-A0A6B3P9D2-F1
#
_cell.length_a   1.000
_cell.length_b   1.000
_cell.length_c   1.000
_cell.angle_alpha   90.00
_cell.angle_beta   90.00
_cell.angle_gamma   90.00
#
_symmetry.space_group_name_H-M   'P 1'
#
loop_
_entity.id
_entity.type
_entity.pdbx_description
1 polymer ?
#
loop_
_entity_poly.entity_id
_entity_poly.type
_entity_poly.pdbx_seq_one_letter_code
_entity_poly.pdbx_strand_id
1 'polypeptide(L)' 'MENTVNCAEACVNGCVLGDKCPNQEYVKETSKFIDDTPLDKMLEIAEEAVMKKRMAPPKWVIPEFPE' A
#
# COMPACT_ATOMS: atom_id res chain seq x y z
N MET A 1 24.02 -4.36 -8.72
CA MET A 1 22.85 -3.72 -9.33
C MET A 1 21.73 -3.80 -8.31
N GLU A 2 21.49 -2.70 -7.60
CA GLU A 2 20.26 -2.55 -6.83
C GLU A 2 19.14 -2.43 -7.87
N ASN A 3 18.36 -3.50 -8.06
CA ASN A 3 17.18 -3.42 -8.89
C ASN A 3 16.16 -2.55 -8.14
N THR A 4 16.07 -1.27 -8.50
CA THR A 4 15.04 -0.34 -8.06
C THR A 4 13.69 -0.80 -8.63
N VAL A 5 13.14 -1.86 -8.06
CA VAL A 5 11.79 -2.35 -8.39
C VAL A 5 10.78 -1.42 -7.75
N ASN A 6 9.92 -0.80 -8.57
CA ASN A 6 8.73 -0.14 -8.06
C ASN A 6 7.77 -1.21 -7.55
N CYS A 7 7.83 -1.48 -6.25
CA CYS A 7 6.98 -2.49 -5.62
C CYS A 7 5.48 -2.19 -5.78
N ALA A 8 5.09 -0.92 -5.95
CA ALA A 8 3.70 -0.54 -6.15
C ALA A 8 3.13 -0.97 -7.52
N GLU A 9 3.99 -1.14 -8.52
CA GLU A 9 3.58 -1.56 -9.87
C GLU A 9 3.90 -3.05 -10.10
N ALA A 10 5.10 -3.47 -9.72
CA ALA A 10 5.58 -4.82 -10.01
C ALA A 10 4.99 -5.87 -9.06
N CYS A 11 4.73 -5.54 -7.80
CA CYS A 11 4.31 -6.51 -6.79
C CYS A 11 2.78 -6.59 -6.57
N VAL A 12 1.97 -6.03 -7.48
CA VAL A 12 0.50 -5.97 -7.36
C VAL A 12 -0.14 -7.36 -7.22
N ASN A 13 0.41 -8.37 -7.91
CA ASN A 13 -0.08 -9.76 -7.88
C ASN A 13 0.80 -10.70 -7.04
N GLY A 14 1.68 -10.14 -6.20
CA GLY A 14 2.67 -10.90 -5.44
C GLY A 14 4.10 -10.43 -5.71
N CYS A 15 5.00 -10.71 -4.79
CA CYS A 15 6.37 -10.20 -4.87
C CYS A 15 7.14 -10.82 -6.04
N VAL A 16 7.62 -9.98 -6.96
CA VAL A 16 8.42 -10.40 -8.12
C VAL A 16 9.85 -10.80 -7.77
N LEU A 17 10.34 -10.38 -6.60
CA LEU A 17 11.70 -10.67 -6.11
C LEU A 17 11.74 -11.88 -5.16
N GLY A 18 10.60 -12.49 -4.86
CA GLY A 18 10.49 -13.61 -3.93
C GLY A 18 11.08 -13.28 -2.56
N ASP A 19 12.09 -14.05 -2.15
CA ASP A 19 12.78 -13.88 -0.86
C ASP A 19 13.66 -12.63 -0.75
N LYS A 20 13.83 -11.88 -1.84
CA LYS A 20 14.60 -10.62 -1.85
C LYS A 20 13.70 -9.38 -1.78
N CYS A 21 12.47 -9.54 -1.29
CA CYS A 21 11.57 -8.40 -1.11
C CYS A 21 12.18 -7.43 -0.08
N PRO A 22 12.36 -6.14 -0.42
CA PRO A 22 12.92 -5.16 0.52
C PRO A 22 12.02 -4.93 1.74
N ASN A 23 10.73 -5.26 1.64
CA ASN A 23 9.73 -5.04 2.67
C ASN A 23 9.42 -6.30 3.52
N GLN A 24 10.31 -7.29 3.55
CA GLN A 24 10.08 -8.53 4.32
C GLN A 24 9.90 -8.29 5.82
N GLU A 25 10.54 -7.26 6.38
CA GLU A 25 10.44 -6.93 7.80
C GLU A 25 8.99 -6.67 8.26
N TYR A 26 8.15 -6.15 7.36
CA TYR A 26 6.76 -5.83 7.66
C TYR A 26 5.81 -7.03 7.60
N VAL A 27 6.26 -8.19 7.12
CA VAL A 27 5.41 -9.38 6.98
C VAL A 27 4.85 -9.79 8.34
N LYS A 28 5.69 -9.81 9.37
CA LYS A 28 5.28 -10.22 10.73
C LYS A 28 4.24 -9.28 11.34
N GLU A 29 4.43 -7.97 11.17
CA GLU A 29 3.48 -6.97 11.65
C GLU A 29 2.16 -7.04 10.88
N THR A 30 2.22 -7.22 9.56
CA THR A 30 1.04 -7.38 8.70
C THR A 30 0.24 -8.61 9.08
N SER A 31 0.88 -9.77 9.27
CA SER A 31 0.21 -10.98 9.74
C SER A 31 -0.50 -10.76 11.06
N LYS A 32 0.19 -10.14 12.02
CA LYS A 32 -0.38 -9.82 13.33
C LYS A 32 -1.60 -8.90 13.20
N PHE A 33 -1.53 -7.87 12.36
CA PHE A 33 -2.65 -6.97 12.13
C PHE A 33 -3.87 -7.70 11.55
N ILE A 34 -3.67 -8.59 10.58
CA ILE A 34 -4.76 -9.38 9.97
C ILE A 34 -5.39 -10.32 10.99
N ASP A 35 -4.58 -10.97 11.84
CA ASP A 35 -5.07 -11.89 12.87
C ASP A 35 -5.80 -11.16 14.02
N ASP A 36 -5.28 -10.01 14.46
CA ASP A 36 -5.81 -9.25 15.58
C ASP A 36 -6.99 -8.33 15.19
N THR A 37 -7.16 -8.02 13.90
CA THR A 37 -8.19 -7.07 13.43
C THR A 37 -9.34 -7.81 12.77
N PRO A 38 -10.54 -7.86 13.39
CA PRO A 38 -11.70 -8.51 12.78
C PRO A 38 -12.16 -7.75 11.54
N LEU A 39 -12.80 -8.47 10.61
CA LEU A 39 -13.23 -7.92 9.32
C LEU A 39 -14.09 -6.66 9.47
N ASP A 40 -15.04 -6.66 10.42
CA ASP A 40 -15.89 -5.49 10.68
C ASP A 40 -15.05 -4.25 11.03
N LYS A 41 -14.00 -4.43 11.83
CA LYS A 41 -13.10 -3.33 12.19
C LYS A 41 -12.31 -2.82 10.99
N MET A 42 -11.92 -3.71 10.08
CA MET A 42 -11.24 -3.32 8.83
C MET A 42 -12.17 -2.50 7.93
N LEU A 43 -13.46 -2.86 7.88
CA LEU A 43 -14.46 -2.11 7.11
C LEU A 43 -14.69 -0.71 7.68
N GLU A 44 -14.79 -0.57 9.00
CA GLU A 44 -14.89 0.74 9.67
C GLU A 44 -13.70 1.64 9.29
N ILE A 45 -12.47 1.11 9.37
CA ILE A 45 -11.24 1.85 9.03
C ILE A 45 -11.29 2.31 7.56
N ALA A 46 -11.77 1.46 6.66
CA ALA A 46 -11.91 1.80 5.25
C ALA A 46 -12.93 2.93 5.02
N GLU A 47 -14.07 2.90 5.69
CA GLU A 47 -15.08 3.97 5.60
C GLU A 47 -14.57 5.31 6.13
N GLU A 48 -13.86 5.30 7.27
CA GLU A 48 -13.21 6.49 7.81
C GLU A 48 -12.19 7.09 6.85
N ALA A 49 -11.39 6.24 6.18
CA ALA A 49 -10.41 6.68 5.18
C ALA A 49 -11.08 7.33 3.96
N VAL A 50 -12.19 6.76 3.48
CA VAL A 50 -13.00 7.35 2.39
C VAL A 50 -13.56 8.70 2.81
N MET A 51 -14.12 8.81 4.01
CA MET A 51 -14.63 10.08 4.55
C MET A 51 -13.55 11.14 4.63
N LYS A 52 -12.37 10.82 5.18
CA LYS A 52 -11.21 11.73 5.24
C LYS A 52 -10.78 12.19 3.84
N LYS A 53 -10.73 11.28 2.87
CA LYS A 53 -10.37 11.60 1.48
C LYS A 53 -11.38 12.55 0.82
N ARG A 54 -12.67 12.43 1.14
CA ARG A 54 -13.74 13.32 0.64
C ARG A 54 -13.69 14.71 1.26
N MET A 55 -13.28 14.81 2.52
CA MET A 55 -13.15 16.09 3.23
C MET A 55 -11.82 16.81 2.95
N ALA A 56 -10.80 16.08 2.52
CA ALA A 56 -9.50 16.65 2.18
C ALA A 56 -9.60 17.55 0.93
N PRO A 57 -8.81 18.65 0.87
CA PRO A 57 -8.73 19.47 -0.34
C PRO A 57 -8.21 18.63 -1.53
N PRO A 58 -8.63 18.94 -2.76
CA PRO A 58 -8.18 18.21 -3.94
C PRO A 58 -6.67 18.35 -4.11
N LYS A 59 -5.96 17.22 -4.20
CA LYS A 59 -4.55 17.18 -4.55
C LYS A 59 -4.43 17.17 -6.07
N TRP A 60 -4.02 18.30 -6.64
CA TRP A 60 -3.72 18.41 -8.06
C TRP A 60 -2.37 17.75 -8.34
N VAL A 61 -2.36 16.71 -9.16
CA VAL A 61 -1.14 16.10 -9.69
C VAL A 61 -0.96 16.66 -11.10
N ILE A 62 0.06 17.49 -11.29
CA ILE A 62 0.44 17.99 -12.62
C ILE A 62 1.37 16.92 -13.22
N PRO A 63 1.00 16.25 -14.31
CA PRO A 63 1.87 15.29 -14.97
C PRO A 63 3.12 15.99 -15.49
N GLU A 64 4.30 15.42 -15.28
CA GLU A 64 5.51 15.82 -15.99
C GLU A 64 5.39 15.28 -17.42
N PHE A 65 5.05 16.14 -18.38
CA PHE A 65 5.07 15.78 -19.79
C PHE A 65 6.53 15.82 -20.27
N PRO A 66 7.10 14.70 -20.76
CA PRO A 66 8.41 14.73 -21.41
C PRO A 66 8.32 15.50 -22.73
N GLU A 67 9.34 16.31 -23.05
CA GLU A 67 9.49 17.01 -24.35
C GLU A 67 9.72 16.04 -25.53
#